data_AF-A0A2M7EHR5-F1
#
_entry.id   AF-A0A2M7EHR5-F1
#
_cell.length_a   1.000
_cell.length_b   1.000
_cell.length_c   1.000
_cell.angle_alpha   90.00
_cell.angle_beta   90.00
_cell.angle_gamma   90.00
#
_symmetry.space_group_name_H-M   'P 1'
#
loop_
_entity.id
_entity.type
_entity.pdbx_description
1 polymer ?
#
loop_
_entity_poly.entity_id
_entity_poly.type
_entity_poly.pdbx_seq_one_letter_code
_entity_poly.pdbx_strand_id
1 'polypeptide(L)'
;MHTKKISLNLKPSEITAKEVYLKRREFIAKAALLLGGLTVQDIFSPEAYAGQKLQFEKQERFAANEKQTPYKNAANYNNFYEFSTGKEDVAELSRSFKTRPWTRLR
;
A
#
# COMPACT_ATOMS: atom_id res chain seq x y z
N MET A 1 -6.51 28.62 28.94
CA MET A 1 -6.47 28.13 27.55
C MET A 1 -7.87 28.24 26.96
N HIS A 2 -8.09 29.10 25.95
CA HIS A 2 -9.39 29.26 25.30
C HIS A 2 -9.39 28.48 23.98
N THR A 3 -10.20 27.43 23.89
CA THR A 3 -10.42 26.70 22.65
C THR A 3 -11.42 27.46 21.78
N LYS A 4 -10.92 28.08 20.70
CA LYS A 4 -11.75 28.77 19.72
C LYS A 4 -12.54 27.73 18.93
N LYS A 5 -13.84 27.57 19.21
CA LYS A 5 -14.74 26.76 18.36
C LYS A 5 -14.76 27.35 16.96
N ILE A 6 -14.31 26.60 15.97
CA ILE A 6 -14.44 26.97 14.56
C ILE A 6 -15.88 26.69 14.16
N SER A 7 -16.73 27.72 14.16
CA SER A 7 -18.06 27.66 13.57
C SER A 7 -17.93 27.80 12.05
N LEU A 8 -18.06 26.70 11.32
CA LEU A 8 -18.17 26.69 9.86
C LEU A 8 -19.52 27.30 9.48
N ASN A 9 -19.53 28.59 9.12
CA ASN A 9 -20.69 29.26 8.53
C ASN A 9 -20.85 28.81 7.07
N LEU A 10 -21.40 27.60 6.88
CA LEU A 10 -21.71 27.06 5.55
C LEU A 10 -23.17 27.34 5.22
N LYS A 11 -23.41 28.03 4.10
CA LYS A 11 -24.77 28.24 3.60
C LYS A 11 -25.24 26.96 2.90
N PRO A 12 -26.53 26.59 2.99
CA PRO A 12 -27.06 25.42 2.28
C PRO A 12 -26.80 25.42 0.76
N SER A 13 -26.68 26.60 0.15
CA SER A 13 -26.33 26.79 -1.26
C SER A 13 -24.88 26.41 -1.60
N GLU A 14 -23.99 26.36 -0.61
CA GLU A 14 -22.59 25.94 -0.75
C GLU A 14 -22.43 24.42 -0.61
N ILE A 15 -23.48 23.75 -0.11
CA ILE A 15 -23.55 22.30 0.00
C ILE A 15 -24.12 21.77 -1.30
N THR A 16 -23.47 20.74 -1.87
CA THR A 16 -24.04 20.04 -3.02
C THR A 16 -25.42 19.48 -2.66
N ALA A 17 -26.44 19.88 -3.41
CA ALA A 17 -27.80 19.37 -3.22
C ALA A 17 -27.79 17.83 -3.19
N LYS A 18 -28.54 17.25 -2.26
CA LYS A 18 -28.52 15.81 -1.97
C LYS A 18 -28.83 14.98 -3.22
N GLU A 19 -29.74 15.46 -4.04
CA GLU A 19 -30.18 14.85 -5.29
C GLU A 19 -29.04 14.77 -6.30
N VAL A 20 -28.22 15.82 -6.38
CA VAL A 20 -27.03 15.86 -7.25
C VAL A 20 -25.96 14.90 -6.74
N TYR A 21 -25.73 14.84 -5.43
CA TYR A 21 -24.82 13.87 -4.82
C TYR A 21 -25.25 12.41 -5.10
N LEU A 22 -26.54 12.11 -4.94
CA LEU A 22 -27.09 10.78 -5.18
C LEU A 22 -27.01 10.39 -6.66
N LYS A 23 -27.36 11.29 -7.59
CA LYS A 23 -27.24 11.04 -9.03
C LYS A 23 -25.81 10.73 -9.47
N ARG A 24 -24.80 11.40 -8.87
CA ARG A 24 -23.38 11.11 -9.14
C ARG A 24 -22.99 9.71 -8.67
N ARG A 25 -23.46 9.29 -7.49
CA ARG A 25 -23.22 7.93 -6.97
C ARG A 25 -23.89 6.86 -7.84
N GLU A 26 -25.11 7.11 -8.27
CA GLU A 26 -25.85 6.22 -9.15
C GLU A 26 -25.15 6.08 -10.52
N PHE A 27 -24.67 7.19 -11.10
CA PHE A 27 -23.90 7.17 -12.35
C PHE A 27 -22.62 6.33 -12.22
N ILE A 28 -21.84 6.53 -11.15
CA ILE A 28 -20.61 5.75 -10.90
C ILE A 28 -20.94 4.26 -10.73
N ALA A 29 -22.00 3.92 -9.99
CA ALA A 29 -22.41 2.54 -9.78
C ALA A 29 -22.84 1.86 -11.10
N LYS A 30 -23.58 2.56 -11.96
CA LYS A 30 -23.98 2.06 -13.28
C LYS A 30 -22.80 1.92 -14.24
N ALA A 31 -21.85 2.86 -14.21
CA ALA A 31 -20.62 2.78 -14.99
C ALA A 31 -19.74 1.59 -14.57
N ALA A 32 -19.65 1.32 -13.26
CA ALA A 32 -18.94 0.15 -12.75
C ALA A 32 -19.59 -1.17 -13.19
N LEU A 33 -20.93 -1.21 -13.28
CA LEU A 33 -21.66 -2.39 -13.76
C LEU A 33 -21.42 -2.65 -15.26
N LEU A 34 -21.34 -1.59 -16.08
CA LEU A 34 -21.00 -1.70 -17.51
C LEU A 34 -19.56 -2.19 -17.75
N LEU A 35 -18.64 -1.89 -16.84
CA LEU A 35 -17.26 -2.39 -16.88
C LEU A 35 -17.11 -3.79 -16.24
N GLY A 36 -18.10 -4.27 -15.50
CA GLY A 36 -18.10 -5.55 -14.79
C GLY A 36 -18.54 -6.77 -15.62
N GLY A 37 -18.84 -6.59 -16.92
CA GLY A 37 -19.17 -7.69 -17.84
C GLY A 37 -17.96 -8.48 -18.36
N LEU A 38 -16.74 -8.00 -18.10
CA LEU A 38 -15.52 -8.77 -18.30
C LEU A 38 -15.09 -9.31 -16.94
N THR A 39 -14.98 -10.63 -16.84
CA THR A 39 -14.46 -11.32 -15.67
C THR A 39 -13.06 -10.77 -15.35
N VAL A 40 -12.98 -9.93 -14.32
CA VAL A 40 -11.74 -9.33 -13.81
C VAL A 40 -10.79 -10.37 -13.19
N GLN A 41 -11.16 -11.65 -13.26
CA GLN A 41 -10.54 -12.76 -12.55
C GLN A 41 -9.18 -13.12 -13.16
N ASP A 42 -9.00 -12.91 -14.47
CA ASP A 42 -7.74 -13.20 -15.17
C ASP A 42 -6.74 -12.02 -15.14
N ILE A 43 -7.19 -10.80 -14.81
CA ILE A 43 -6.30 -9.62 -14.68
C ILE A 43 -5.62 -9.58 -13.30
N PHE A 44 -6.21 -10.25 -12.31
CA PHE A 44 -5.73 -10.28 -10.92
C PHE A 44 -5.26 -11.67 -10.48
N SER A 45 -4.79 -12.53 -11.39
CA SER A 45 -3.94 -13.63 -10.96
C SER A 45 -2.64 -13.02 -10.45
N PRO A 46 -2.37 -12.97 -9.13
CA PRO A 46 -1.07 -12.54 -8.69
C PRO A 46 -0.15 -13.70 -9.00
N GLU A 47 0.69 -13.60 -10.03
CA GLU A 47 1.81 -14.52 -10.12
C GLU A 47 2.54 -14.42 -8.76
N ALA A 48 2.56 -15.53 -8.03
CA ALA A 48 3.19 -15.59 -6.73
C ALA A 48 4.71 -15.56 -6.95
N TYR A 49 5.28 -14.36 -7.11
CA TYR A 49 6.71 -14.14 -7.27
C TYR A 49 7.51 -14.30 -5.95
N ALA A 50 6.95 -15.01 -4.97
CA ALA A 50 7.65 -15.29 -3.72
C ALA A 50 8.93 -16.08 -4.03
N GLY A 51 10.09 -15.46 -3.81
CA GLY A 51 11.39 -16.09 -4.04
C GLY A 51 11.98 -15.95 -5.45
N GLN A 52 11.40 -15.12 -6.33
CA GLN A 52 12.00 -14.87 -7.64
C GLN A 52 13.32 -14.09 -7.49
N LYS A 53 14.42 -14.66 -7.99
CA LYS A 53 15.72 -13.97 -8.02
C LYS A 53 15.64 -12.80 -8.99
N LEU A 54 16.02 -11.61 -8.51
CA LEU A 54 16.17 -10.44 -9.37
C LEU A 54 17.38 -10.64 -10.29
N GLN A 55 17.21 -10.36 -11.58
CA GLN A 55 18.32 -10.23 -12.51
C GLN A 55 18.88 -8.81 -12.38
N PHE A 56 20.14 -8.68 -11.99
CA PHE A 56 20.81 -7.39 -11.86
C PHE A 56 22.31 -7.52 -12.17
N GLU A 57 22.92 -6.44 -12.62
CA GLU A 57 24.36 -6.34 -12.83
C GLU A 57 25.04 -5.71 -11.62
N LYS A 58 26.14 -6.29 -11.16
CA LYS A 58 26.93 -5.76 -10.04
C LYS A 58 27.65 -4.48 -10.48
N GLN A 59 27.44 -3.40 -9.74
CA GLN A 59 28.14 -2.14 -9.98
C GLN A 59 29.39 -2.05 -9.09
N GLU A 60 30.57 -2.19 -9.69
CA GLU A 60 31.85 -2.23 -8.95
C GLU A 60 32.12 -0.97 -8.13
N ARG A 61 31.63 0.20 -8.56
CA ARG A 61 31.73 1.46 -7.77
C ARG A 61 31.06 1.38 -6.38
N PHE A 62 30.14 0.44 -6.18
CA PHE A 62 29.43 0.21 -4.92
C PHE A 62 29.91 -1.07 -4.21
N ALA A 63 30.87 -1.80 -4.78
CA ALA A 63 31.44 -2.98 -4.16
C ALA A 63 32.47 -2.56 -3.09
N ALA A 64 32.08 -2.68 -1.83
CA ALA A 64 33.01 -2.53 -0.70
C ALA A 64 33.79 -3.84 -0.45
N ASN A 65 35.02 -3.72 0.04
CA ASN A 65 35.87 -4.86 0.43
C ASN A 65 35.69 -5.29 1.89
N GLU A 66 34.59 -4.88 2.52
CA GLU A 66 34.30 -5.19 3.92
C GLU A 66 33.69 -6.58 4.07
N LYS A 67 33.84 -7.16 5.26
CA LYS A 67 33.19 -8.42 5.59
C LYS A 67 31.68 -8.24 5.59
N GLN A 68 30.99 -8.99 4.73
CA GLN A 68 29.53 -8.94 4.65
C GLN A 68 28.86 -9.47 5.93
N THR A 69 27.75 -8.84 6.31
CA THR A 69 26.88 -9.37 7.36
C THR A 69 26.26 -10.68 6.88
N PRO A 70 26.26 -11.75 7.70
CA PRO A 70 25.62 -13.01 7.32
C PRO A 70 24.15 -12.80 6.96
N TYR A 71 23.70 -13.44 5.89
CA TYR A 71 22.32 -13.32 5.40
C TYR A 71 21.26 -13.56 6.49
N LYS A 72 21.49 -14.56 7.35
CA LYS A 72 20.59 -14.87 8.48
C LYS A 72 20.37 -13.65 9.38
N ASN A 73 21.42 -12.88 9.66
CA ASN A 73 21.30 -11.70 10.52
C ASN A 73 20.62 -10.57 9.76
N ALA A 74 21.02 -10.33 8.51
CA ALA A 74 20.42 -9.30 7.67
C ALA A 74 18.91 -9.51 7.42
N ALA A 75 18.45 -10.76 7.37
CA ALA A 75 17.05 -11.09 7.15
C ALA A 75 16.23 -11.18 8.44
N ASN A 76 16.83 -11.46 9.60
CA ASN A 76 16.08 -11.79 10.83
C ASN A 76 16.32 -10.85 12.02
N TYR A 77 17.26 -9.90 11.93
CA TYR A 77 17.55 -8.95 13.01
C TYR A 77 17.29 -7.52 12.54
N ASN A 78 16.03 -7.09 12.64
CA ASN A 78 15.54 -5.87 11.99
C ASN A 78 14.84 -4.92 12.96
N ASN A 79 14.74 -3.64 12.58
CA ASN A 79 13.83 -2.69 13.22
C ASN A 79 12.68 -2.40 12.25
N PHE A 80 11.53 -3.02 12.48
CA PHE A 80 10.29 -2.73 11.73
C PHE A 80 9.13 -2.67 12.72
N TYR A 81 8.89 -1.46 13.22
CA TYR A 81 8.04 -1.21 14.39
C TYR A 81 6.56 -1.51 14.16
N GLU A 82 6.12 -1.48 12.91
CA GLU A 82 4.78 -1.88 12.50
C GLU A 82 4.51 -3.37 12.79
N PHE A 83 5.55 -4.18 12.93
CA PHE A 83 5.45 -5.59 13.32
C PHE A 83 5.87 -5.84 14.76
N SER A 84 7.01 -5.29 15.22
CA SER A 84 7.46 -5.44 16.62
C SER A 84 8.55 -4.44 16.99
N THR A 85 8.72 -4.20 18.29
CA THR A 85 9.88 -3.53 18.88
C THR A 85 11.05 -4.49 19.15
N GLY A 86 10.78 -5.80 19.21
CA GLY A 86 11.79 -6.85 19.34
C GLY A 86 12.43 -7.15 17.99
N LYS A 87 13.77 -7.20 17.96
CA LYS A 87 14.54 -7.27 16.70
C LYS A 87 14.44 -8.61 15.98
N GLU A 88 14.19 -9.67 16.73
CA GLU A 88 14.10 -11.05 16.24
C GLU A 88 12.66 -11.42 15.86
N ASP A 89 11.66 -10.73 16.43
CA ASP A 89 10.24 -11.03 16.23
C ASP A 89 9.72 -10.56 14.86
N VAL A 90 10.36 -9.55 14.25
CA VAL A 90 9.94 -8.96 12.97
C VAL A 90 9.85 -10.03 11.88
N ALA A 91 10.80 -10.96 11.83
CA ALA A 91 10.85 -11.99 10.78
C ALA A 91 9.66 -12.94 10.85
N GLU A 92 9.26 -13.34 12.06
CA GLU A 92 8.11 -14.22 12.28
C GLU A 92 6.80 -13.49 11.97
N LEU A 93 6.64 -12.28 12.54
CA LEU A 93 5.39 -11.52 12.44
C LEU A 93 5.13 -10.96 11.03
N SER A 94 6.17 -10.73 10.23
CA SER A 94 6.04 -10.22 8.85
C SER A 94 5.82 -11.32 7.81
N ARG A 95 5.88 -12.60 8.18
CA ARG A 95 5.84 -13.74 7.23
C ARG A 95 4.60 -13.75 6.32
N SER A 96 3.47 -13.27 6.81
CA SER A 96 2.19 -13.25 6.08
C SER A 96 1.86 -11.88 5.46
N PHE A 97 2.80 -10.92 5.51
CA PHE A 97 2.60 -9.61 4.91
C PHE A 97 2.53 -9.70 3.38
N LYS A 98 1.42 -9.22 2.81
CA LYS A 98 1.20 -9.20 1.36
C LYS A 98 1.85 -7.96 0.76
N THR A 99 3.00 -8.14 0.12
CA THR A 99 3.77 -7.06 -0.53
C THR A 99 3.32 -6.74 -1.95
N ARG A 100 2.37 -7.50 -2.52
CA ARG A 100 1.88 -7.33 -3.89
C ARG A 100 0.37 -7.59 -4.01
N PRO A 101 -0.31 -6.91 -4.95
CA PRO A 101 0.18 -5.78 -5.75
C PRO A 101 0.48 -4.55 -4.89
N TRP A 102 1.38 -3.67 -5.34
CA TRP A 102 1.70 -2.43 -4.63
C TRP A 102 1.51 -1.22 -5.54
N THR A 103 0.81 -0.20 -5.05
CA THR A 103 0.59 1.05 -5.78
C THR A 103 1.47 2.14 -5.17
N ARG A 104 2.37 2.70 -5.98
CA ARG A 104 3.04 3.96 -5.63
C ARG A 104 2.09 5.11 -5.97
N LEU A 105 1.57 5.79 -4.95
CA LEU A 105 0.88 7.06 -5.14
C LEU A 105 1.93 8.08 -5.62
N ARG A 106 1.67 8.71 -6.77
CA ARG A 106 2.43 9.87 -7.27
C ARG A 106 1.63 11.13 -6.98
#